data_AF-A0A9E5NWI0-F1
#
_entry.id   AF-A0A9E5NWI0-F1
#
_cell.length_a   1.000
_cell.length_b   1.000
_cell.length_c   1.000
_cell.angle_alpha   90.00
_cell.angle_beta   90.00
_cell.angle_gamma   90.00
#
_symmetry.space_group_name_H-M   'P 1'
#
loop_
_entity.id
_entity.type
_entity.pdbx_description
1 polymer ?
#
loop_
_entity_poly.entity_id
_entity_poly.type
_entity_poly.pdbx_seq_one_letter_code
_entity_poly.pdbx_strand_id
1 'polypeptide(L)'
;MEQSQNRSGMSSRKVTFFRCKGCRRVCRRDQGEDICSHCGGRTETEGWPDSPGQRLFEAVEAFFERGDRDLTVILVCDLLEGLLEMFFRDMFMKQGKPRSWIQLTLKKNKSLDLRLKYLFKETLNVKFPSVIEGTAFEGFDKRWAAIRSVRGQIFHANFPAVDEKDAHESYDLSRESLDLFAWMNNTYCV
;
A
#
# COMPACT_ATOMS: atom_id res chain seq x y z
N MET A 1 28.57 24.26 -34.94
CA MET A 1 28.66 22.95 -34.28
C MET A 1 28.60 23.19 -32.78
N GLU A 2 27.39 23.24 -32.24
CA GLU A 2 27.16 23.26 -30.79
C GLU A 2 26.08 22.24 -30.49
N GLN A 3 26.48 21.18 -29.80
CA GLN A 3 25.63 20.08 -29.38
C GLN A 3 24.85 20.55 -28.15
N SER A 4 23.58 20.90 -28.34
CA SER A 4 22.69 21.14 -27.21
C SER A 4 22.17 19.80 -26.70
N GLN A 5 22.63 19.46 -25.50
CA GLN A 5 22.45 18.19 -24.83
C GLN A 5 20.98 17.91 -24.51
N ASN A 6 20.54 16.71 -24.90
CA ASN A 6 19.35 16.03 -24.42
C ASN A 6 19.34 16.00 -22.88
N ARG A 7 18.54 16.87 -22.26
CA ARG A 7 18.03 16.63 -20.90
C ARG A 7 16.79 15.75 -21.02
N SER A 8 17.01 14.44 -21.12
CA SER A 8 15.98 13.47 -20.83
C SER A 8 15.59 13.64 -19.37
N GLY A 9 14.53 14.41 -19.12
CA GLY A 9 13.89 14.45 -17.82
C GLY A 9 13.55 13.03 -17.40
N MET A 10 14.10 12.60 -16.27
CA MET A 10 13.58 11.45 -15.54
C MET A 10 12.15 11.82 -15.13
N SER A 11 11.20 11.52 -16.01
CA SER A 11 9.79 11.46 -15.66
C SER A 11 9.69 10.44 -14.53
N SER A 12 9.32 10.91 -13.34
CA SER A 12 8.86 10.07 -12.25
C SER A 12 7.76 9.16 -12.82
N ARG A 13 8.14 7.91 -13.12
CA ARG A 13 7.20 6.93 -13.66
C ARG A 13 6.17 6.69 -12.58
N LYS A 14 5.00 7.32 -12.73
CA LYS A 14 3.82 7.10 -11.89
C LYS A 14 3.55 5.59 -11.86
N VAL A 15 3.93 4.93 -10.77
CA VAL A 15 3.76 3.50 -10.62
C VAL A 15 2.27 3.24 -10.66
N THR A 16 1.80 2.66 -11.75
CA THR A 16 0.38 2.41 -11.98
C THR A 16 0.22 0.91 -11.99
N PHE A 17 -0.39 0.38 -10.95
CA PHE A 17 -0.82 -1.01 -10.96
C PHE A 17 -2.22 -1.10 -11.57
N PHE A 18 -2.56 -2.29 -12.04
CA PHE A 18 -3.89 -2.60 -12.50
C PHE A 18 -4.31 -3.96 -11.99
N ARG A 19 -5.62 -4.14 -11.83
CA ARG A 19 -6.24 -5.41 -11.45
C ARG A 19 -6.94 -6.01 -12.67
N CYS A 20 -6.59 -7.25 -13.00
CA CYS A 20 -7.25 -8.01 -14.05
C CYS A 20 -8.71 -8.31 -13.64
N LYS A 21 -9.72 -7.99 -14.45
CA LYS A 21 -11.11 -8.35 -14.13
C LYS A 21 -11.38 -9.86 -14.18
N GLY A 22 -10.61 -10.63 -14.96
CA GLY A 22 -10.76 -12.08 -15.08
C GLY A 22 -10.26 -12.85 -13.85
N CYS A 23 -8.97 -12.75 -13.54
CA CYS A 23 -8.36 -13.48 -12.43
C CYS A 23 -8.08 -12.64 -11.18
N ARG A 24 -8.38 -11.33 -11.19
CA ARG A 24 -8.13 -10.39 -10.07
C ARG A 24 -6.67 -10.17 -9.71
N ARG A 25 -5.71 -10.73 -10.48
CA ARG A 25 -4.28 -10.46 -10.31
C ARG A 25 -3.95 -8.99 -10.48
N VAL A 26 -3.10 -8.49 -9.58
CA VAL A 26 -2.55 -7.13 -9.58
C VAL A 26 -1.21 -7.15 -10.31
N CYS A 27 -1.09 -6.36 -11.37
CA CYS A 27 0.08 -6.29 -12.23
C CYS A 27 0.58 -4.84 -12.33
N ARG A 28 1.89 -4.65 -12.53
CA ARG A 28 2.45 -3.33 -12.81
C ARG A 28 2.26 -2.97 -14.29
N ARG A 29 1.86 -1.73 -14.58
CA ARG A 29 1.65 -1.22 -15.95
C ARG A 29 2.95 -0.99 -16.71
N ASP A 30 4.08 -0.78 -16.03
CA ASP A 30 5.40 -0.61 -16.65
C ASP A 30 5.93 -1.90 -17.32
N GLN A 31 5.27 -3.04 -17.12
CA GLN A 31 5.56 -4.30 -17.78
C GLN A 31 4.88 -4.45 -19.17
N GLY A 32 4.14 -3.43 -19.62
CA GLY A 32 3.83 -3.26 -21.05
C GLY A 32 2.76 -4.18 -21.65
N GLU A 33 1.96 -4.88 -20.84
CA GLU A 33 0.97 -5.83 -21.37
C GLU A 33 -0.48 -5.37 -21.15
N ASP A 34 -1.21 -5.21 -22.26
CA ASP A 34 -2.68 -5.09 -22.32
C ASP A 34 -3.38 -6.47 -22.17
N ILE A 35 -2.66 -7.48 -21.74
CA ILE A 35 -3.15 -8.84 -21.55
C ILE A 35 -2.63 -9.33 -20.21
N CYS A 36 -3.50 -9.94 -19.41
CA CYS A 36 -3.03 -10.55 -18.16
C CYS A 36 -2.18 -11.80 -18.48
N SER A 37 -0.88 -11.73 -18.21
CA SER A 37 0.05 -12.87 -18.39
C SER A 37 -0.35 -14.15 -17.64
N HIS A 38 -1.20 -14.04 -16.61
CA HIS A 38 -1.65 -15.22 -15.86
C HIS A 38 -2.83 -15.95 -16.52
N CYS A 39 -3.86 -15.24 -16.98
CA CYS A 39 -5.10 -15.86 -17.48
C CYS A 39 -5.39 -15.61 -18.96
N GLY A 40 -4.57 -14.79 -19.65
CA GLY A 40 -4.77 -14.40 -21.04
C GLY A 40 -5.97 -13.48 -21.29
N GLY A 41 -6.67 -13.02 -20.24
CA GLY A 41 -7.83 -12.15 -20.37
C GLY A 41 -7.46 -10.77 -20.92
N ARG A 42 -8.23 -10.28 -21.92
CA ARG A 42 -8.10 -8.92 -22.47
C ARG A 42 -8.66 -7.87 -21.51
N THR A 43 -7.92 -6.79 -21.38
CA THR A 43 -8.11 -5.55 -20.61
C THR A 43 -9.54 -5.00 -20.54
N GLU A 44 -10.37 -5.55 -19.67
CA GLU A 44 -11.02 -4.64 -18.74
C GLU A 44 -10.15 -4.57 -17.49
N THR A 45 -9.30 -3.54 -17.42
CA THR A 45 -8.42 -3.33 -16.27
C THR A 45 -9.03 -2.31 -15.33
N GLU A 46 -9.13 -2.68 -14.05
CA GLU A 46 -9.47 -1.75 -12.97
C GLU A 46 -8.17 -1.13 -12.44
N GLY A 47 -8.14 0.18 -12.16
CA GLY A 47 -7.00 0.80 -11.49
C GLY A 47 -6.78 0.16 -10.11
N TRP A 48 -5.52 -0.08 -9.76
CA TRP A 48 -5.14 -0.57 -8.43
C TRP A 48 -4.03 0.31 -7.85
N PRO A 49 -4.08 0.71 -6.57
CA PRO A 49 -5.21 0.56 -5.64
C PRO A 49 -6.48 1.27 -6.12
N ASP A 50 -7.56 1.18 -5.35
CA ASP A 50 -8.79 1.92 -5.66
C ASP A 50 -8.55 3.44 -5.75
N SER A 51 -9.46 4.17 -6.37
CA SER A 51 -9.30 5.61 -6.60
C SER A 51 -8.96 6.41 -5.32
N PRO A 52 -9.56 6.14 -4.15
CA PRO A 52 -9.10 6.72 -2.88
C PRO A 52 -7.65 6.41 -2.52
N GLY A 53 -7.22 5.14 -2.59
CA GLY A 53 -5.83 4.76 -2.33
C GLY A 53 -4.84 5.43 -3.29
N GLN A 54 -5.21 5.54 -4.56
CA GLN A 54 -4.40 6.23 -5.57
C GLN A 54 -4.23 7.72 -5.24
N ARG A 55 -5.30 8.40 -4.81
CA ARG A 55 -5.24 9.81 -4.38
C ARG A 55 -4.39 9.99 -3.13
N LEU A 56 -4.44 9.07 -2.16
CA LEU A 56 -3.59 9.12 -0.98
C LEU A 56 -2.12 8.98 -1.35
N PHE A 57 -1.79 8.05 -2.24
CA PHE A 57 -0.42 7.90 -2.74
C PHE A 57 0.09 9.17 -3.42
N GLU A 58 -0.70 9.74 -4.33
CA GLU A 58 -0.36 11.01 -5.00
C GLU A 58 -0.21 12.19 -4.01
N ALA A 59 -1.04 12.21 -2.96
CA ALA A 59 -0.92 13.22 -1.91
C ALA A 59 0.38 13.05 -1.12
N VAL A 60 0.77 11.82 -0.76
CA VAL A 60 2.05 11.54 -0.08
C VAL A 60 3.22 12.09 -0.88
N GLU A 61 3.28 11.80 -2.20
CA GLU A 61 4.33 12.33 -3.07
C GLU A 61 4.37 13.86 -3.03
N ALA A 62 3.22 14.51 -3.21
CA ALA A 62 3.13 15.96 -3.25
C ALA A 62 3.53 16.65 -1.93
N PHE A 63 3.15 16.09 -0.78
CA PHE A 63 3.49 16.67 0.52
C PHE A 63 4.96 16.42 0.89
N PHE A 64 5.50 15.26 0.53
CA PHE A 64 6.91 14.97 0.73
C PHE A 64 7.79 15.92 -0.11
N GLU A 65 7.46 16.14 -1.39
CA GLU A 65 8.19 17.07 -2.26
C GLU A 65 8.16 18.53 -1.78
N ARG A 66 7.11 18.92 -1.03
CA ARG A 66 7.00 20.25 -0.41
C ARG A 66 7.76 20.38 0.91
N GLY A 67 8.25 19.27 1.46
CA GLY A 67 8.89 19.24 2.77
C GLY A 67 7.92 19.23 3.95
N ASP A 68 6.63 18.94 3.73
CA ASP A 68 5.62 18.86 4.79
C ASP A 68 5.73 17.50 5.52
N ARG A 69 6.64 17.41 6.48
CA ARG A 69 7.04 16.16 7.16
C ARG A 69 5.89 15.52 7.95
N ASP A 70 5.19 16.30 8.78
CA ASP A 70 4.09 15.81 9.62
C ASP A 70 2.97 15.22 8.77
N LEU A 71 2.57 15.95 7.71
CA LEU A 71 1.53 15.49 6.79
C LEU A 71 1.98 14.26 6.01
N THR A 72 3.25 14.19 5.61
CA THR A 72 3.80 12.98 4.97
C THR A 72 3.63 11.76 5.86
N VAL A 73 4.05 11.83 7.13
CA VAL A 73 3.92 10.71 8.09
C VAL A 73 2.45 10.30 8.29
N ILE A 74 1.56 11.27 8.46
CA ILE A 74 0.12 11.03 8.65
C ILE A 74 -0.46 10.30 7.43
N LEU A 75 -0.23 10.85 6.24
CA LEU A 75 -0.82 10.33 5.00
C LEU A 75 -0.27 8.95 4.65
N VAL A 76 1.01 8.68 4.91
CA VAL A 76 1.59 7.34 4.72
C VAL A 76 0.92 6.32 5.61
N CYS A 77 0.71 6.61 6.90
CA CYS A 77 0.01 5.68 7.77
C CYS A 77 -1.42 5.40 7.29
N ASP A 78 -2.13 6.45 6.85
CA ASP A 78 -3.51 6.33 6.36
C ASP A 78 -3.56 5.52 5.04
N LEU A 79 -2.58 5.72 4.15
CA LEU A 79 -2.41 4.91 2.95
C LEU A 79 -2.19 3.43 3.30
N LEU A 80 -1.24 3.12 4.19
CA LEU A 80 -0.92 1.75 4.58
C LEU A 80 -2.12 1.04 5.24
N GLU A 81 -2.86 1.77 6.09
CA GLU A 81 -4.11 1.29 6.70
C GLU A 81 -5.19 1.02 5.65
N GLY A 82 -5.33 1.90 4.66
CA GLY A 82 -6.25 1.74 3.55
C GLY A 82 -5.91 0.55 2.65
N LEU A 83 -4.63 0.37 2.31
CA LEU A 83 -4.16 -0.78 1.53
C LEU A 83 -4.38 -2.11 2.26
N LEU A 84 -4.12 -2.13 3.57
CA LEU A 84 -4.38 -3.29 4.41
C LEU A 84 -5.88 -3.63 4.46
N GLU A 85 -6.74 -2.61 4.63
CA GLU A 85 -8.19 -2.80 4.63
C GLU A 85 -8.68 -3.34 3.27
N MET A 86 -8.14 -2.82 2.17
CA MET A 86 -8.41 -3.32 0.83
C MET A 86 -7.98 -4.78 0.66
N PHE A 87 -6.80 -5.16 1.15
CA PHE A 87 -6.32 -6.55 1.12
C PHE A 87 -7.27 -7.50 1.85
N PHE A 88 -7.68 -7.17 3.08
CA PHE A 88 -8.63 -8.00 3.83
C PHE A 88 -9.99 -8.08 3.15
N ARG A 89 -10.48 -6.96 2.60
CA ARG A 89 -11.72 -6.93 1.83
C ARG A 89 -11.66 -7.90 0.66
N ASP A 90 -10.59 -7.87 -0.14
CA ASP A 90 -10.42 -8.77 -1.28
C ASP A 90 -10.35 -10.24 -0.85
N MET A 91 -9.59 -10.53 0.20
CA MET A 91 -9.47 -11.89 0.75
C MET A 91 -10.82 -12.42 1.24
N PHE A 92 -11.58 -11.64 2.00
CA PHE A 92 -12.90 -12.07 2.47
C PHE A 92 -13.90 -12.22 1.33
N MET A 93 -13.84 -11.36 0.31
CA MET A 93 -14.65 -11.53 -0.89
C MET A 93 -14.32 -12.83 -1.60
N LYS A 94 -13.04 -13.20 -1.72
CA LYS A 94 -12.63 -14.48 -2.29
C LYS A 94 -13.12 -15.69 -1.48
N GLN A 95 -13.19 -15.55 -0.16
CA GLN A 95 -13.78 -16.57 0.72
C GLN A 95 -15.32 -16.62 0.69
N GLY A 96 -15.97 -15.85 -0.19
CA GLY A 96 -17.43 -15.83 -0.34
C GLY A 96 -18.15 -15.14 0.83
N LYS A 97 -17.46 -14.30 1.62
CA LYS A 97 -18.11 -13.59 2.73
C LYS A 97 -19.06 -12.51 2.20
N PRO A 98 -20.28 -12.36 2.77
CA PRO A 98 -21.21 -11.32 2.37
C PRO A 98 -20.63 -9.91 2.59
N ARG A 99 -20.94 -8.96 1.69
CA ARG A 99 -20.45 -7.57 1.79
C ARG A 99 -20.77 -6.91 3.12
N SER A 100 -21.97 -7.13 3.67
CA SER A 100 -22.39 -6.60 4.97
C SER A 100 -21.54 -7.14 6.13
N TRP A 101 -21.18 -8.43 6.07
CA TRP A 101 -20.29 -9.05 7.05
C TRP A 101 -18.88 -8.43 6.98
N ILE A 102 -18.33 -8.26 5.77
CA ILE A 102 -17.01 -7.65 5.55
C ILE A 102 -16.97 -6.24 6.13
N GLN A 103 -17.95 -5.41 5.79
CA GLN A 103 -18.06 -4.04 6.32
C GLN A 103 -18.13 -4.02 7.84
N LEU A 104 -18.93 -4.91 8.44
CA LEU A 104 -19.07 -5.01 9.89
C LEU A 104 -17.76 -5.44 10.56
N THR A 105 -17.08 -6.46 10.02
CA THR A 105 -15.82 -6.99 10.55
C THR A 105 -14.70 -5.96 10.49
N LEU A 106 -14.57 -5.25 9.36
CA LEU A 106 -13.57 -4.18 9.21
C LEU A 106 -13.89 -2.99 10.12
N LYS A 107 -15.17 -2.62 10.29
CA LYS A 107 -15.59 -1.51 11.17
C LYS A 107 -15.43 -1.82 12.67
N LYS A 108 -15.66 -3.06 13.11
CA LYS A 108 -15.55 -3.48 14.52
C LYS A 108 -14.11 -3.40 15.03
N ASN A 109 -13.15 -3.76 14.19
CA ASN A 109 -11.74 -3.77 14.56
C ASN A 109 -11.11 -2.41 14.27
N LYS A 110 -11.44 -1.37 15.05
CA LYS A 110 -10.93 0.00 14.79
C LYS A 110 -9.42 0.15 14.98
N SER A 111 -8.81 -0.63 15.87
CA SER A 111 -7.36 -0.58 16.07
C SER A 111 -6.65 -1.39 15.00
N LEU A 112 -5.72 -0.76 14.29
CA LEU A 112 -4.86 -1.40 13.30
C LEU A 112 -4.05 -2.55 13.91
N ASP A 113 -3.56 -2.42 15.14
CA ASP A 113 -2.82 -3.51 15.82
C ASP A 113 -3.69 -4.73 16.04
N LEU A 114 -4.97 -4.50 16.40
CA LEU A 114 -5.94 -5.58 16.49
C LEU A 114 -6.21 -6.18 15.10
N ARG A 115 -6.33 -5.37 14.03
CA ARG A 115 -6.48 -5.89 12.67
C ARG A 115 -5.29 -6.77 12.25
N LEU A 116 -4.06 -6.28 12.40
CA LEU A 116 -2.83 -7.01 12.04
C LEU A 116 -2.67 -8.31 12.85
N LYS A 117 -3.02 -8.30 14.13
CA LYS A 117 -2.87 -9.47 15.00
C LYS A 117 -4.00 -10.48 14.82
N TYR A 118 -5.25 -10.02 14.85
CA TYR A 118 -6.42 -10.91 14.86
C TYR A 118 -6.81 -11.33 13.45
N LEU A 119 -6.91 -10.41 12.48
CA LEU A 119 -7.39 -10.79 11.15
C LEU A 119 -6.39 -11.68 10.40
N PHE A 120 -5.08 -11.46 10.52
CA PHE A 120 -4.10 -12.39 9.94
C PHE A 120 -4.19 -13.78 10.59
N LYS A 121 -4.23 -13.83 11.92
CA LYS A 121 -4.30 -15.09 12.63
C LYS A 121 -5.60 -15.84 12.35
N GLU A 122 -6.74 -15.15 12.35
CA GLU A 122 -8.05 -15.77 12.09
C GLU A 122 -8.22 -16.19 10.64
N THR A 123 -7.65 -15.44 9.70
CA THR A 123 -7.91 -15.68 8.27
C THR A 123 -6.85 -16.55 7.60
N LEU A 124 -5.59 -16.44 8.01
CA LEU A 124 -4.45 -17.13 7.39
C LEU A 124 -3.73 -18.07 8.36
N ASN A 125 -4.11 -18.12 9.65
CA ASN A 125 -3.44 -18.88 10.71
C ASN A 125 -1.93 -18.58 10.86
N VAL A 126 -1.51 -17.40 10.43
CA VAL A 126 -0.13 -16.90 10.51
C VAL A 126 -0.12 -15.48 11.06
N LYS A 127 1.04 -15.02 11.53
CA LYS A 127 1.23 -13.61 11.90
C LYS A 127 1.76 -12.84 10.69
N PHE A 128 1.44 -11.54 10.59
CA PHE A 128 1.93 -10.71 9.50
C PHE A 128 3.46 -10.74 9.32
N PRO A 129 4.30 -10.64 10.38
CA PRO A 129 5.75 -10.74 10.21
C PRO A 129 6.20 -12.08 9.59
N SER A 130 5.52 -13.18 9.92
CA SER A 130 5.79 -14.50 9.34
C SER A 130 5.37 -14.63 7.88
N VAL A 131 4.49 -13.75 7.37
CA VAL A 131 4.11 -13.72 5.95
C VAL A 131 5.23 -13.11 5.11
N ILE A 132 5.93 -12.10 5.65
CA ILE A 132 6.95 -11.32 4.94
C ILE A 132 8.38 -11.78 5.23
N GLU A 133 8.57 -12.70 6.19
CA GLU A 133 9.87 -13.30 6.53
C GLU A 133 10.49 -14.02 5.31
N GLY A 134 11.76 -13.74 5.03
CA GLY A 134 12.46 -14.31 3.87
C GLY A 134 12.04 -13.75 2.51
N THR A 135 11.23 -12.69 2.49
CA THR A 135 10.86 -11.96 1.26
C THR A 135 11.67 -10.66 1.15
N ALA A 136 11.54 -9.95 0.03
CA ALA A 136 12.13 -8.62 -0.13
C ALA A 136 11.55 -7.56 0.83
N PHE A 137 10.44 -7.86 1.51
CA PHE A 137 9.73 -6.95 2.42
C PHE A 137 10.02 -7.25 3.91
N GLU A 138 11.06 -8.01 4.20
CA GLU A 138 11.41 -8.36 5.58
C GLU A 138 11.67 -7.09 6.42
N GLY A 139 11.05 -7.02 7.60
CA GLY A 139 11.17 -5.88 8.51
C GLY A 139 10.23 -4.71 8.21
N PHE A 140 9.40 -4.79 7.16
CA PHE A 140 8.38 -3.79 6.84
C PHE A 140 7.44 -3.52 8.03
N ASP A 141 7.04 -4.57 8.76
CA ASP A 141 6.17 -4.48 9.94
C ASP A 141 6.78 -3.61 11.05
N LYS A 142 8.08 -3.74 11.30
CA LYS A 142 8.80 -2.97 12.33
C LYS A 142 8.94 -1.50 11.93
N ARG A 143 9.29 -1.25 10.66
CA ARG A 143 9.40 0.09 10.08
C ARG A 143 8.05 0.81 10.13
N TRP A 144 6.98 0.12 9.73
CA TRP A 144 5.62 0.66 9.84
C TRP A 144 5.21 0.94 11.28
N ALA A 145 5.50 0.04 12.23
CA ALA A 145 5.21 0.25 13.65
C ALA A 145 5.93 1.49 14.21
N ALA A 146 7.18 1.73 13.80
CA ALA A 146 7.93 2.92 14.18
C ALA A 146 7.27 4.21 13.66
N ILE A 147 6.94 4.27 12.37
CA ILE A 147 6.27 5.45 11.77
C ILE A 147 4.88 5.70 12.39
N ARG A 148 4.16 4.64 12.77
CA ARG A 148 2.90 4.79 13.51
C ARG A 148 3.08 5.39 14.89
N SER A 149 4.18 5.06 15.58
CA SER A 149 4.52 5.70 16.85
C SER A 149 4.74 7.20 16.65
N VAL A 150 5.44 7.60 15.58
CA VAL A 150 5.64 9.01 15.20
C VAL A 150 4.30 9.68 14.92
N ARG A 151 3.41 9.09 14.10
CA ARG A 151 2.05 9.63 13.87
C ARG A 151 1.28 9.83 15.18
N GLY A 152 1.37 8.87 16.11
CA GLY A 152 0.75 8.97 17.43
C GLY A 152 1.27 10.19 18.20
N GLN A 153 2.57 10.44 18.17
CA GLN A 153 3.19 11.60 18.82
C GLN A 153 2.69 12.93 18.24
N ILE A 154 2.52 13.02 16.91
CA ILE A 154 1.97 14.21 16.24
C ILE A 154 0.58 14.55 16.79
N PHE A 155 -0.34 13.57 16.87
CA PHE A 155 -1.70 13.80 17.34
C PHE A 155 -1.81 14.14 18.82
N HIS A 156 -0.84 13.73 19.63
CA HIS A 156 -0.80 14.04 21.06
C HIS A 156 -0.08 15.38 21.37
N ALA A 157 0.33 16.14 20.34
CA ALA A 157 0.86 17.51 20.41
C ALA A 157 1.98 17.76 21.44
N ASN A 158 2.63 16.71 21.92
CA ASN A 158 3.56 16.74 23.06
C ASN A 158 5.03 16.49 22.68
N PHE A 159 5.37 16.47 21.39
CA PHE A 159 6.69 16.07 20.91
C PHE A 159 7.24 17.04 19.85
N PRO A 160 8.57 17.10 19.66
CA PRO A 160 9.21 17.93 18.63
C PRO A 160 8.67 17.63 17.23
N ALA A 161 8.90 18.58 16.32
CA ALA A 161 8.59 18.42 14.89
C ALA A 161 9.17 17.10 14.36
N VAL A 162 8.49 16.49 13.39
CA VAL A 162 8.93 15.24 12.77
C VAL A 162 10.33 15.39 12.16
N ASP A 163 11.21 14.45 12.48
CA ASP A 163 12.56 14.40 11.94
C ASP A 163 12.53 14.09 10.43
N GLU A 164 13.48 14.66 9.69
CA GLU A 164 13.62 14.43 8.25
C GLU A 164 13.74 12.94 7.91
N LYS A 165 14.46 12.20 8.76
CA LYS A 165 14.61 10.75 8.64
C LYS A 165 13.27 10.02 8.65
N ASP A 166 12.35 10.40 9.54
CA ASP A 166 11.04 9.75 9.66
C ASP A 166 10.15 10.08 8.46
N ALA A 167 10.25 11.28 7.92
CA ALA A 167 9.55 11.66 6.68
C ALA A 167 10.06 10.86 5.47
N HIS A 168 11.39 10.72 5.32
CA HIS A 168 11.99 9.88 4.28
C HIS A 168 11.60 8.41 4.42
N GLU A 169 11.70 7.87 5.63
CA GLU A 169 11.31 6.50 5.95
C GLU A 169 9.82 6.25 5.62
N SER A 170 8.96 7.21 5.95
CA SER A 170 7.53 7.17 5.57
C SER A 170 7.36 7.14 4.06
N TYR A 171 8.06 8.01 3.34
CA TYR A 171 8.01 8.06 1.88
C TYR A 171 8.46 6.74 1.25
N ASP A 172 9.54 6.13 1.73
CA ASP A 172 10.03 4.85 1.26
C ASP A 172 9.03 3.71 1.52
N LEU A 173 8.43 3.67 2.73
CA LEU A 173 7.36 2.73 3.05
C LEU A 173 6.16 2.87 2.10
N SER A 174 5.80 4.09 1.72
CA SER A 174 4.69 4.32 0.79
C SER A 174 4.92 3.64 -0.56
N ARG A 175 6.15 3.70 -1.08
CA ARG A 175 6.53 3.11 -2.37
C ARG A 175 6.59 1.60 -2.29
N GLU A 176 7.23 1.08 -1.25
CA GLU A 176 7.35 -0.36 -1.00
C GLU A 176 5.98 -1.01 -0.75
N SER A 177 5.05 -0.28 -0.13
CA SER A 177 3.73 -0.81 0.22
C SER A 177 2.92 -1.27 -0.99
N LEU A 178 3.00 -0.57 -2.12
CA LEU A 178 2.24 -0.96 -3.31
C LEU A 178 2.71 -2.32 -3.83
N ASP A 179 4.02 -2.56 -3.84
CA ASP A 179 4.58 -3.86 -4.22
C ASP A 179 4.22 -4.96 -3.23
N LEU A 180 4.36 -4.68 -1.92
CA LEU A 180 4.00 -5.62 -0.86
C LEU A 180 2.53 -6.04 -0.97
N PHE A 181 1.61 -5.08 -1.02
CA PHE A 181 0.18 -5.39 -1.05
C PHE A 181 -0.25 -6.00 -2.38
N ALA A 182 0.40 -5.68 -3.51
CA ALA A 182 0.18 -6.36 -4.78
C ALA A 182 0.64 -7.83 -4.72
N TRP A 183 1.83 -8.07 -4.16
CA TRP A 183 2.36 -9.42 -3.95
C TRP A 183 1.45 -10.23 -3.02
N MET A 184 1.00 -9.66 -1.90
CA MET A 184 0.07 -10.31 -0.98
C MET A 184 -1.27 -10.61 -1.65
N ASN A 185 -1.82 -9.66 -2.42
CA ASN A 185 -3.06 -9.88 -3.16
C ASN A 185 -2.92 -11.06 -4.13
N ASN A 186 -1.82 -11.09 -4.88
CA ASN A 186 -1.56 -12.17 -5.82
C ASN A 186 -1.32 -13.53 -5.15
N THR A 187 -0.83 -13.53 -3.91
CA THR A 187 -0.56 -14.76 -3.14
C THR A 187 -1.84 -15.31 -2.50
N TYR A 188 -2.74 -14.46 -2.00
CA TYR A 188 -3.86 -14.88 -1.14
C TYR A 188 -5.26 -14.57 -1.69
N CYS A 189 -5.39 -13.67 -2.66
CA CYS A 189 -6.67 -13.17 -3.18
C CYS A 189 -6.95 -13.58 -4.64
N VAL A 190 -5.95 -14.12 -5.34
CA VAL A 190 -6.02 -14.60 -6.74
C VAL A 190 -6.14 -16.10 -6.77
#